data_AF-A0A1Q9K3I1-F1
#
_entry.id   AF-A0A1Q9K3I1-F1
#
_cell.length_a   1.000
_cell.length_b   1.000
_cell.length_c   1.000
_cell.angle_alpha   90.00
_cell.angle_beta   90.00
_cell.angle_gamma   90.00
#
_symmetry.space_group_name_H-M   'P 1'
#
loop_
_entity.id
_entity.type
_entity.pdbx_description
1 polymer ?
#
loop_
_entity_poly.entity_id
_entity_poly.type
_entity_poly.pdbx_seq_one_letter_code
_entity_poly.pdbx_strand_id
1 'polypeptide(L)'
;MSKKSYYVVLLYVLLVMSVSYQTEAATVLIKQSLTMSSSKKGQVSLVWKKDSHCSGYQVVMSTDKSFAKNTRSRTYGKINKVTVTDLQSQKTYYAKVRGIKKSSNGKKIYGKYSNVKKCKIK
;
A
#
# COMPACT_ATOMS: atom_id res chain seq x y z
N MET A 1 -20.56 -10.59 47.82
CA MET A 1 -19.21 -10.70 47.21
C MET A 1 -18.24 -9.87 48.04
N SER A 2 -17.19 -10.48 48.60
CA SER A 2 -16.21 -9.78 49.43
C SER A 2 -15.47 -8.72 48.62
N LYS A 3 -15.17 -7.55 49.21
CA LYS A 3 -14.40 -6.47 48.55
C LYS A 3 -13.08 -7.01 47.96
N LYS A 4 -12.44 -7.98 48.63
CA LYS A 4 -11.22 -8.65 48.17
C LYS A 4 -11.43 -9.47 46.89
N SER A 5 -12.55 -10.18 46.77
CA SER A 5 -12.90 -10.94 45.56
C SER A 5 -13.17 -10.03 44.36
N TYR A 6 -13.74 -8.85 44.58
CA TYR A 6 -13.98 -7.87 43.51
C TYR A 6 -12.68 -7.35 42.90
N TYR A 7 -11.70 -6.95 43.73
CA TYR A 7 -10.41 -6.45 43.24
C TYR A 7 -9.63 -7.52 42.47
N VAL A 8 -9.69 -8.78 42.90
CA VAL A 8 -9.04 -9.89 42.18
C VAL A 8 -9.65 -10.07 40.78
N VAL A 9 -10.99 -10.04 40.67
CA VAL A 9 -11.67 -10.15 39.37
C VAL A 9 -11.40 -8.92 38.50
N LEU A 10 -11.45 -7.71 39.05
CA LEU A 10 -11.20 -6.46 38.30
C LEU A 10 -9.76 -6.38 37.79
N LEU A 11 -8.78 -6.78 38.61
CA LEU A 11 -7.36 -6.78 38.24
C LEU A 11 -7.06 -7.86 37.20
N TYR A 12 -7.74 -9.01 37.25
CA TYR A 12 -7.66 -10.04 36.21
C TYR A 12 -8.28 -9.57 34.89
N VAL A 13 -9.43 -8.89 34.92
CA VAL A 13 -10.04 -8.30 33.72
C VAL A 13 -9.14 -7.20 33.12
N LEU A 14 -8.53 -6.34 33.94
CA LEU A 14 -7.54 -5.34 33.48
C LEU A 14 -6.27 -5.99 32.91
N LEU A 15 -5.81 -7.10 33.48
CA LEU A 15 -4.70 -7.88 32.95
C LEU A 15 -5.04 -8.47 31.57
N VAL A 16 -6.22 -9.07 31.42
CA VAL A 16 -6.67 -9.65 30.13
C VAL A 16 -6.89 -8.57 29.07
N MET A 17 -7.39 -7.40 29.45
CA MET A 17 -7.53 -6.25 28.56
C MET A 17 -6.16 -5.68 28.14
N SER A 18 -5.18 -5.56 29.05
CA SER A 18 -3.85 -5.04 28.71
C SER A 18 -3.02 -5.99 27.83
N VAL A 19 -3.14 -7.31 28.03
CA VAL A 19 -2.50 -8.33 27.18
C VAL A 19 -3.02 -8.27 25.73
N SER A 20 -4.30 -7.98 25.54
CA SER A 20 -4.89 -7.86 24.20
C SER A 20 -4.53 -6.55 23.47
N TYR A 21 -4.06 -5.51 24.19
CA TYR A 21 -3.52 -4.30 23.57
C TYR A 21 -2.07 -4.45 23.05
N GLN A 22 -1.32 -5.45 23.53
CA GLN A 22 0.12 -5.54 23.24
C GLN A 22 0.51 -6.38 22.02
N THR A 23 -0.43 -6.84 21.19
CA THR A 23 -0.12 -7.63 19.98
C THR A 23 -0.35 -6.89 18.67
N GLU A 24 0.05 -5.62 18.56
CA GLU A 24 0.30 -4.99 17.27
C GLU A 24 1.78 -5.13 16.92
N ALA A 25 2.20 -6.37 16.64
CA ALA A 25 3.46 -6.58 15.93
C ALA A 25 3.41 -5.72 14.66
N ALA A 26 4.36 -4.80 14.53
CA ALA A 26 4.45 -3.87 13.40
C ALA A 26 4.71 -4.68 12.12
N THR A 27 3.67 -5.23 11.50
CA THR A 27 3.80 -6.02 10.27
C THR A 27 4.38 -5.10 9.19
N VAL A 28 5.61 -5.37 8.79
CA VAL A 28 6.35 -4.52 7.85
C VAL A 28 5.87 -4.82 6.43
N LEU A 29 5.42 -3.78 5.74
CA LEU A 29 5.08 -3.86 4.32
C LEU A 29 6.32 -4.18 3.50
N ILE A 30 6.20 -5.10 2.54
CA ILE A 30 7.34 -5.48 1.70
C ILE A 30 7.69 -4.34 0.74
N LYS A 31 8.98 -4.24 0.37
CA LYS A 31 9.39 -3.40 -0.76
C LYS A 31 8.74 -3.96 -2.04
N GLN A 32 7.99 -3.11 -2.72
CA GLN A 32 7.25 -3.56 -3.90
C GLN A 32 8.16 -3.77 -5.12
N SER A 33 7.76 -4.69 -5.99
CA SER A 33 8.38 -4.91 -7.29
C SER A 33 7.35 -4.62 -8.37
N LEU A 34 7.66 -3.71 -9.28
CA LEU A 34 6.77 -3.24 -10.34
C LEU A 34 7.30 -3.69 -11.70
N THR A 35 6.40 -4.16 -12.55
CA THR A 35 6.59 -4.39 -13.97
C THR A 35 5.62 -3.50 -14.74
N MET A 36 6.08 -2.94 -15.86
CA MET A 36 5.34 -1.98 -16.67
C MET A 36 5.51 -2.34 -18.15
N SER A 37 4.41 -2.48 -18.89
CA SER A 37 4.42 -2.84 -20.30
C SER A 37 3.31 -2.14 -21.09
N SER A 38 3.63 -1.67 -22.29
CA SER A 38 2.66 -1.07 -23.21
C SER A 38 2.58 -1.92 -24.48
N SER A 39 1.48 -2.67 -24.60
CA SER A 39 1.22 -3.52 -25.78
C SER A 39 0.23 -2.90 -26.77
N LYS A 40 -0.55 -1.92 -26.31
CA LYS A 40 -1.61 -1.25 -27.08
C LYS A 40 -1.44 0.27 -27.01
N LYS A 41 -1.95 0.98 -28.03
CA LYS A 41 -1.88 2.44 -28.11
C LYS A 41 -2.61 3.10 -26.94
N GLY A 42 -2.02 4.19 -26.45
CA GLY A 42 -2.62 5.03 -25.40
C GLY A 42 -2.82 4.38 -24.04
N GLN A 43 -2.22 3.22 -23.78
CA GLN A 43 -2.36 2.54 -22.49
C GLN A 43 -1.09 1.83 -22.03
N VAL A 44 -1.02 1.57 -20.72
CA VAL A 44 0.05 0.80 -20.10
C VAL A 44 -0.52 -0.14 -19.05
N SER A 45 0.01 -1.38 -19.00
CA SER A 45 -0.27 -2.33 -17.94
C SER A 45 0.81 -2.24 -16.88
N LEU A 46 0.37 -2.15 -15.63
CA LEU A 46 1.22 -2.16 -14.44
C LEU A 46 0.88 -3.41 -13.64
N VAL A 47 1.90 -4.19 -13.30
CA VAL A 47 1.76 -5.41 -12.49
C VAL A 47 2.79 -5.36 -11.37
N TRP A 48 2.38 -5.70 -10.16
CA TRP A 48 3.29 -5.76 -9.01
C TRP A 48 3.11 -7.03 -8.19
N LYS A 49 4.10 -7.29 -7.33
CA LYS A 49 4.07 -8.42 -6.39
C LYS A 49 2.96 -8.21 -5.36
N LYS A 50 2.19 -9.27 -5.04
CA LYS A 50 1.21 -9.24 -3.95
C LYS A 50 1.92 -9.23 -2.60
N ASP A 51 1.43 -8.38 -1.70
CA ASP A 51 1.73 -8.31 -0.28
C ASP A 51 0.45 -8.65 0.49
N SER A 52 0.47 -9.75 1.24
CA SER A 52 -0.66 -10.23 2.06
C SER A 52 -1.00 -9.27 3.21
N HIS A 53 0.00 -8.55 3.71
CA HIS A 53 -0.10 -7.67 4.88
C HIS A 53 -0.56 -6.26 4.52
N CYS A 54 -0.65 -5.92 3.24
CA CYS A 54 -1.19 -4.64 2.79
C CYS A 54 -2.72 -4.66 2.74
N SER A 55 -3.33 -3.49 2.95
CA SER A 55 -4.75 -3.23 2.70
C SER A 55 -5.01 -2.77 1.26
N GLY A 56 -3.96 -2.37 0.54
CA GLY A 56 -4.02 -1.95 -0.86
C GLY A 56 -2.71 -1.34 -1.34
N TYR A 57 -2.75 -0.65 -2.47
CA TYR A 57 -1.55 -0.11 -3.13
C TYR A 57 -1.76 1.32 -3.61
N GLN A 58 -0.72 2.13 -3.50
CA GLN A 58 -0.65 3.42 -4.16
C GLN A 58 0.22 3.29 -5.41
N VAL A 59 -0.36 3.63 -6.55
CA VAL A 59 0.34 3.74 -7.83
C VAL A 59 0.56 5.22 -8.10
N VAL A 60 1.81 5.60 -8.36
CA VAL A 60 2.19 6.96 -8.77
C VAL A 60 2.80 6.87 -10.15
N MET A 61 2.32 7.70 -11.07
CA MET A 61 2.79 7.79 -12.45
C MET A 61 3.08 9.24 -12.81
N SER A 62 4.11 9.48 -13.61
CA SER A 62 4.45 10.81 -14.11
C SER A 62 5.12 10.72 -15.49
N THR A 63 5.13 11.83 -16.24
CA THR A 63 5.98 11.99 -17.42
C THR A 63 7.38 12.49 -17.06
N ASP A 64 7.59 12.94 -15.83
CA ASP A 64 8.87 13.32 -15.27
C ASP A 64 9.46 12.18 -14.41
N LYS A 65 10.76 11.90 -14.59
CA LYS A 65 11.48 10.85 -13.87
C LYS A 65 11.56 11.14 -12.37
N SER A 66 11.63 12.42 -11.99
CA SER A 66 11.73 12.84 -10.59
C SER A 66 10.37 12.91 -9.87
N PHE A 67 9.27 12.77 -10.63
CA PHE A 67 7.90 12.95 -10.15
C PHE A 67 7.59 14.35 -9.60
N ALA A 68 8.37 15.38 -9.98
CA ALA A 68 8.15 16.75 -9.53
C ALA A 68 6.99 17.44 -10.27
N LYS A 69 6.74 17.05 -11.53
CA LYS A 69 5.68 17.64 -12.38
C LYS A 69 4.84 16.54 -13.03
N ASN A 70 3.60 16.88 -13.44
CA ASN A 70 2.69 15.97 -14.16
C ASN A 70 2.47 14.62 -13.46
N THR A 71 2.52 14.62 -12.13
CA THR A 71 2.42 13.42 -11.31
C THR A 71 0.96 13.12 -10.99
N ARG A 72 0.52 11.91 -11.34
CA ARG A 72 -0.79 11.35 -11.02
C ARG A 72 -0.60 10.25 -9.97
N SER A 73 -1.43 10.25 -8.94
CA SER A 73 -1.41 9.24 -7.90
C SER A 73 -2.79 8.66 -7.70
N ARG A 74 -2.91 7.33 -7.67
CA ARG A 74 -4.16 6.63 -7.40
C ARG A 74 -3.95 5.50 -6.41
N THR A 75 -4.92 5.32 -5.53
CA THR A 75 -4.95 4.21 -4.57
C THR A 75 -5.91 3.14 -5.06
N TYR A 76 -5.51 1.88 -4.90
CA TYR A 76 -6.29 0.71 -5.22
C TYR A 76 -6.40 -0.20 -3.99
N GLY A 77 -7.41 -1.06 -3.95
CA GLY A 77 -7.54 -2.12 -2.95
C GLY A 77 -6.50 -3.23 -3.13
N LYS A 78 -6.81 -4.45 -2.68
CA LYS A 78 -5.91 -5.63 -2.80
C LYS A 78 -5.85 -6.22 -4.21
N ILE A 79 -5.59 -5.38 -5.21
CA ILE A 79 -5.29 -5.80 -6.59
C ILE A 79 -3.79 -5.70 -6.84
N ASN A 80 -3.29 -6.45 -7.83
CA ASN A 80 -1.87 -6.46 -8.18
C ASN A 80 -1.59 -6.15 -9.65
N LYS A 81 -2.63 -5.74 -10.39
CA LYS A 81 -2.57 -5.37 -11.79
C LYS A 81 -3.55 -4.25 -12.08
N VAL A 82 -3.12 -3.28 -12.87
CA VAL A 82 -4.01 -2.25 -13.43
C VAL A 82 -3.58 -1.89 -14.84
N THR A 83 -4.55 -1.52 -15.67
CA THR A 83 -4.30 -0.88 -16.95
C THR A 83 -4.69 0.59 -16.84
N VAL A 84 -3.76 1.47 -17.20
CA VAL A 84 -4.01 2.92 -17.28
C VAL A 84 -4.20 3.26 -18.75
N THR A 85 -5.32 3.86 -19.08
CA THR A 85 -5.72 4.30 -20.42
C THR A 85 -5.55 5.82 -20.57
N ASP A 86 -5.92 6.35 -21.74
CA ASP A 86 -5.95 7.78 -22.03
C ASP A 86 -4.57 8.46 -21.87
N LEU A 87 -3.54 7.70 -22.23
CA LEU A 87 -2.16 8.18 -22.27
C LEU A 87 -1.81 8.61 -23.70
N GLN A 88 -0.91 9.58 -23.80
CA GLN A 88 -0.35 9.98 -25.10
C GLN A 88 0.58 8.87 -25.64
N SER A 89 0.28 8.38 -26.85
CA SER A 89 1.15 7.46 -27.59
C SER A 89 2.54 8.04 -27.83
N GLN A 90 3.54 7.16 -27.94
CA GLN A 90 4.96 7.49 -28.11
C GLN A 90 5.61 8.34 -27.01
N LYS A 91 4.88 8.63 -25.93
CA LYS A 91 5.40 9.34 -24.77
C LYS A 91 5.92 8.36 -23.71
N THR A 92 6.99 8.76 -23.02
CA THR A 92 7.56 7.96 -21.92
C THR A 92 6.90 8.35 -20.60
N TYR A 93 6.47 7.34 -19.86
CA TYR A 93 5.95 7.48 -18.50
C TYR A 93 6.80 6.71 -17.52
N TYR A 94 6.84 7.22 -16.30
CA TYR A 94 7.52 6.66 -15.14
C TYR A 94 6.48 6.26 -14.11
N ALA A 95 6.64 5.10 -13.48
CA ALA A 95 5.73 4.63 -12.44
C ALA A 95 6.49 4.02 -11.26
N LYS A 96 5.91 4.17 -10.08
CA LYS A 96 6.32 3.49 -8.85
C LYS A 96 5.10 3.10 -8.03
N VAL A 97 5.19 1.98 -7.31
CA VAL A 97 4.10 1.45 -6.49
C VAL A 97 4.58 1.25 -5.05
N ARG A 98 3.72 1.52 -4.07
CA ARG A 98 3.95 1.13 -2.67
C ARG A 98 2.71 0.48 -2.07
N GLY A 99 2.92 -0.43 -1.13
CA GLY A 99 1.85 -0.97 -0.31
C GLY A 99 1.32 0.08 0.67
N ILE A 100 0.04 -0.01 1.00
CA ILE A 100 -0.63 0.76 2.04
C ILE A 100 -1.26 -0.22 3.01
N LYS A 101 -1.05 -0.02 4.31
CA LYS A 101 -1.77 -0.71 5.39
C LYS A 101 -2.66 0.31 6.10
N LYS A 102 -3.85 -0.09 6.52
CA LYS A 102 -4.64 0.68 7.49
C LYS A 102 -4.35 0.14 8.89
N SER A 103 -4.01 1.01 9.82
CA SER A 103 -3.94 0.68 11.25
C SER A 103 -5.34 0.41 11.78
N SER A 104 -5.43 -0.27 12.92
CA SER A 104 -6.62 -0.36 13.78
C SER A 104 -7.35 0.99 13.93
N ASN A 105 -6.58 2.07 14.12
CA ASN A 105 -7.09 3.44 14.28
C ASN A 105 -7.41 4.16 12.94
N GLY A 106 -7.50 3.44 11.82
CA GLY A 106 -7.82 4.00 10.49
C GLY A 106 -6.69 4.77 9.79
N LYS A 107 -5.55 5.02 10.46
CA LYS A 107 -4.38 5.68 9.88
C LYS A 107 -3.75 4.85 8.77
N LYS A 108 -3.35 5.50 7.67
CA LYS A 108 -2.61 4.86 6.57
C LYS A 108 -1.12 4.79 6.91
N ILE A 109 -0.58 3.57 6.87
CA ILE A 109 0.85 3.27 6.98
C ILE A 109 1.33 2.93 5.58
N TYR A 110 2.39 3.59 5.14
CA TYR A 110 2.94 3.45 3.79
C TYR A 110 4.21 2.61 3.81
N GLY A 111 4.28 1.64 2.90
CA GLY A 111 5.48 0.84 2.68
C GLY A 111 6.52 1.56 1.83
N LYS A 112 7.67 0.91 1.66
CA LYS A 112 8.70 1.38 0.72
C LYS A 112 8.18 1.30 -0.71
N TYR A 113 8.51 2.31 -1.52
CA TYR A 113 8.24 2.29 -2.96
C TYR A 113 9.04 1.19 -3.66
N SER A 114 8.49 0.71 -4.77
CA SER A 114 9.23 -0.02 -5.78
C SER A 114 10.31 0.86 -6.41
N ASN A 115 11.26 0.21 -7.06
CA ASN A 115 12.12 0.92 -8.00
C ASN A 115 11.24 1.58 -9.07
N VAL A 116 11.66 2.76 -9.54
CA VAL A 116 10.96 3.46 -10.62
C VAL A 116 11.12 2.65 -11.90
N LYS A 117 10.00 2.37 -12.56
CA LYS A 117 9.99 1.77 -13.90
C LYS A 117 9.60 2.82 -14.92
N LYS A 118 10.11 2.66 -16.14
CA LYS A 118 9.78 3.51 -17.29
C LYS A 118 9.25 2.64 -18.42
N CYS A 119 8.30 3.16 -19.19
CA CYS A 119 7.85 2.54 -20.43
C CYS A 119 7.40 3.63 -21.40
N LYS A 120 7.73 3.45 -22.69
CA LYS A 120 7.22 4.26 -23.78
C LYS A 120 5.88 3.68 -24.24
N ILE A 121 4.85 4.51 -24.32
CA ILE A 121 3.52 4.07 -24.75
C ILE A 121 3.53 3.81 -26.26
N LYS A 122 2.90 2.71 -26.68
CA LYS A 122 2.77 2.35 -28.09
C LYS A 122 1.88 3.33 -28.87
#